data_AF-A0A2V6PV43-F1
#
_entry.id   AF-A0A2V6PV43-F1
#
_cell.length_a   1.000
_cell.length_b   1.000
_cell.length_c   1.000
_cell.angle_alpha   90.00
_cell.angle_beta   90.00
_cell.angle_gamma   90.00
#
_symmetry.space_group_name_H-M   'P 1'
#
loop_
_entity.id
_entity.type
_entity.pdbx_description
1 polymer ?
#
loop_
_entity_poly.entity_id
_entity_poly.type
_entity_poly.pdbx_seq_one_letter_code
_entity_poly.pdbx_strand_id
1 'polypeptide(L)'
;MDGSTPFDANLLAKGKGTPFKRPENGMFRPSTNFGEFFFTETGDTNALTQAGSTFGGFGALFKVSQRRPSDDNGTLRLFFLGDVAHTGLDNLAFLTKDHLVAVEDAGDGLHTQRNALDSAYLFDARTDYSNPANQPIRILAQGRDASATIDAHTPGLGNDGDNEITGFHVSDGDPTPNGILGARNPHPFDGKWRVFYTQQHGDNNTWEIIPNPHVAEGVKGGQDKDDED
;
A
#
# COMPACT_ATOMS: atom_id res chain seq x y z
N MET A 1 -4.29 19.11 -26.91
CA MET A 1 -5.63 19.15 -26.30
C MET A 1 -5.86 20.54 -25.73
N ASP A 2 -7.04 21.11 -25.91
CA ASP A 2 -7.37 22.49 -25.52
C ASP A 2 -7.97 22.62 -24.11
N GLY A 3 -8.07 21.49 -23.37
CA GLY A 3 -8.58 21.44 -22.00
C GLY A 3 -10.12 21.45 -21.87
N SER A 4 -10.87 21.54 -22.98
CA SER A 4 -12.35 21.59 -22.97
C SER A 4 -13.03 20.43 -23.70
N THR A 5 -12.29 19.71 -24.54
CA THR A 5 -12.78 18.47 -25.17
C THR A 5 -12.85 17.35 -24.13
N PRO A 6 -13.99 16.64 -23.97
CA PRO A 6 -14.08 15.49 -23.08
C PRO A 6 -13.03 14.42 -23.45
N PHE A 7 -12.23 14.01 -22.46
CA PHE A 7 -11.24 12.95 -22.60
C PHE A 7 -11.81 11.63 -22.07
N ASP A 8 -12.08 10.69 -22.98
CA ASP A 8 -12.48 9.33 -22.62
C ASP A 8 -11.28 8.39 -22.72
N ALA A 9 -10.58 8.21 -21.60
CA ALA A 9 -9.42 7.31 -21.51
C ALA A 9 -9.79 5.85 -21.83
N ASN A 10 -11.00 5.42 -21.43
CA ASN A 10 -11.45 4.05 -21.60
C ASN A 10 -11.67 3.71 -23.06
N LEU A 11 -12.32 4.60 -23.81
CA LEU A 11 -12.51 4.43 -25.25
C LEU A 11 -11.17 4.33 -25.99
N LEU A 12 -10.18 5.14 -25.60
CA LEU A 12 -8.86 5.15 -26.23
C LEU A 12 -8.02 3.91 -25.89
N ALA A 13 -8.16 3.36 -24.68
CA ALA A 13 -7.44 2.19 -24.21
C ALA A 13 -8.07 0.86 -24.67
N LYS A 14 -9.38 0.85 -24.96
CA LYS A 14 -10.12 -0.36 -25.35
C LYS A 14 -9.50 -1.01 -26.59
N GLY A 15 -9.16 -2.29 -26.47
CA GLY A 15 -8.53 -3.07 -27.54
C GLY A 15 -7.03 -2.80 -27.75
N LYS A 16 -6.43 -1.91 -26.95
CA LYS A 16 -4.98 -1.63 -26.95
C LYS A 16 -4.30 -1.98 -25.62
N GLY A 17 -5.03 -1.89 -24.51
CA GLY A 17 -4.52 -2.19 -23.17
C GLY A 17 -4.85 -3.62 -22.70
N THR A 18 -4.11 -4.07 -21.69
CA THR A 18 -4.43 -5.27 -20.91
C THR A 18 -5.40 -4.89 -19.79
N PRO A 19 -6.55 -5.57 -19.65
CA PRO A 19 -7.44 -5.33 -18.51
C PRO A 19 -6.78 -5.83 -17.23
N PHE A 20 -6.80 -4.98 -16.21
CA PHE A 20 -6.42 -5.31 -14.83
C PHE A 20 -7.69 -5.48 -13.99
N LYS A 21 -7.63 -6.35 -12.98
CA LYS A 21 -8.69 -6.52 -11.97
C LYS A 21 -8.63 -5.33 -11.02
N ARG A 22 -9.47 -4.31 -11.30
CA ARG A 22 -9.65 -3.13 -10.43
C ARG A 22 -8.30 -2.59 -9.89
N PRO A 23 -7.44 -2.05 -10.77
CA PRO A 23 -6.23 -1.38 -10.29
C PRO A 23 -6.65 -0.16 -9.47
N GLU A 24 -6.16 -0.06 -8.23
CA GLU A 24 -6.53 1.04 -7.32
C GLU A 24 -5.41 2.09 -7.29
N ASN A 25 -4.49 2.03 -6.33
CA ASN A 25 -3.45 3.03 -6.12
C ASN A 25 -2.04 2.54 -6.49
N GLY A 26 -1.11 3.47 -6.70
CA GLY A 26 0.27 3.13 -7.01
C GLY A 26 1.27 4.26 -6.80
N MET A 27 2.54 3.90 -6.66
CA MET A 27 3.63 4.81 -6.34
C MET A 27 4.94 4.36 -6.99
N PHE A 28 5.73 5.34 -7.44
CA PHE A 28 7.09 5.07 -7.90
C PHE A 28 8.00 4.74 -6.72
N ARG A 29 8.85 3.72 -6.90
CA ARG A 29 9.86 3.38 -5.91
C ARG A 29 10.91 4.51 -5.83
N PRO A 30 11.21 5.01 -4.63
CA PRO A 30 12.24 6.02 -4.42
C PRO A 30 13.60 5.67 -5.04
N SER A 31 14.29 6.69 -5.54
CA SER A 31 15.64 6.60 -6.16
C SER A 31 15.77 5.66 -7.35
N THR A 32 14.66 5.23 -7.95
CA THR A 32 14.69 4.51 -9.23
C THR A 32 14.63 5.45 -10.43
N ASN A 33 14.67 6.77 -10.20
CA ASN A 33 14.44 7.80 -11.22
C ASN A 33 13.14 7.55 -12.01
N PHE A 34 12.08 7.19 -11.29
CA PHE A 34 10.78 6.80 -11.84
C PHE A 34 10.84 5.56 -12.76
N GLY A 35 11.85 4.71 -12.60
CA GLY A 35 12.03 3.48 -13.37
C GLY A 35 11.26 2.28 -12.83
N GLU A 36 10.83 2.31 -11.56
CA GLU A 36 9.99 1.26 -10.98
C GLU A 36 8.70 1.84 -10.38
N PHE A 37 7.56 1.29 -10.79
CA PHE A 37 6.23 1.67 -10.32
C PHE A 37 5.53 0.47 -9.73
N PHE A 38 4.97 0.62 -8.54
CA PHE A 38 4.19 -0.42 -7.87
C PHE A 38 2.74 0.02 -7.81
N PHE A 39 1.82 -0.91 -8.02
CA PHE A 39 0.38 -0.66 -7.90
C PHE A 39 -0.37 -1.90 -7.40
N THR A 40 -1.51 -1.67 -6.78
CA THR A 40 -2.46 -2.70 -6.34
C THR A 40 -3.44 -3.05 -7.44
N GLU A 41 -3.79 -4.33 -7.51
CA GLU A 41 -5.08 -4.81 -7.99
C GLU A 41 -5.87 -5.29 -6.79
N THR A 42 -7.02 -4.68 -6.49
CA THR A 42 -7.81 -5.10 -5.33
C THR A 42 -8.56 -6.41 -5.58
N GLY A 43 -8.81 -7.14 -4.50
CA GLY A 43 -9.45 -8.45 -4.51
C GLY A 43 -10.97 -8.41 -4.65
N ASP A 44 -11.57 -9.59 -4.77
CA ASP A 44 -13.00 -9.75 -4.56
C ASP A 44 -13.34 -9.52 -3.08
N THR A 45 -14.53 -8.99 -2.82
CA THR A 45 -15.05 -8.78 -1.46
C THR A 45 -15.65 -10.05 -0.83
N ASN A 46 -15.27 -11.23 -1.34
CA ASN A 46 -15.78 -12.52 -0.89
C ASN A 46 -14.70 -13.61 -0.99
N ALA A 47 -14.51 -14.37 0.09
CA ALA A 47 -13.59 -15.50 0.18
C ALA A 47 -13.91 -16.64 -0.80
N LEU A 48 -15.17 -16.75 -1.25
CA LEU A 48 -15.63 -17.68 -2.28
C LEU A 48 -15.50 -17.07 -3.68
N THR A 49 -14.34 -16.49 -3.99
CA THR A 49 -14.05 -15.89 -5.29
C THR A 49 -14.22 -16.89 -6.44
N GLN A 50 -14.92 -16.49 -7.50
CA GLN A 50 -15.13 -17.31 -8.70
C GLN A 50 -13.83 -17.52 -9.49
N ALA A 51 -12.93 -16.54 -9.45
CA ALA A 51 -11.63 -16.66 -10.10
C ALA A 51 -10.73 -17.67 -9.36
N GLY A 52 -10.92 -17.86 -8.05
CA GLY A 52 -10.03 -18.64 -7.21
C GLY A 52 -8.71 -17.91 -6.94
N SER A 53 -7.94 -18.41 -5.96
CA SER A 53 -6.68 -17.78 -5.54
C SER A 53 -5.63 -17.74 -6.65
N THR A 54 -5.52 -18.80 -7.43
CA THR A 54 -4.49 -18.93 -8.48
C THR A 54 -4.71 -18.03 -9.69
N PHE A 55 -5.90 -17.48 -9.86
CA PHE A 55 -6.23 -16.58 -10.99
C PHE A 55 -6.55 -15.15 -10.53
N GLY A 56 -6.04 -14.75 -9.35
CA GLY A 56 -6.10 -13.35 -8.89
C GLY A 56 -7.42 -12.96 -8.24
N GLY A 57 -8.23 -13.92 -7.76
CA GLY A 57 -9.47 -13.62 -7.05
C GLY A 57 -9.28 -12.72 -5.83
N PHE A 58 -8.14 -12.85 -5.15
CA PHE A 58 -7.75 -12.05 -3.99
C PHE A 58 -6.92 -10.80 -4.33
N GLY A 59 -6.80 -10.46 -5.61
CA GLY A 59 -5.99 -9.33 -6.04
C GLY A 59 -4.50 -9.61 -5.98
N ALA A 60 -3.70 -8.55 -6.11
CA ALA A 60 -2.24 -8.64 -6.21
C ALA A 60 -1.56 -7.29 -6.05
N LEU A 61 -0.24 -7.33 -5.82
CA LEU A 61 0.65 -6.20 -6.05
C LEU A 61 1.45 -6.45 -7.32
N PHE A 62 1.54 -5.45 -8.18
CA PHE A 62 2.34 -5.48 -9.39
C PHE A 62 3.50 -4.51 -9.32
N LYS A 63 4.55 -4.84 -10.07
CA LYS A 63 5.70 -3.99 -10.30
C LYS A 63 5.90 -3.83 -11.80
N VAL A 64 5.91 -2.58 -12.27
CA VAL A 64 6.44 -2.20 -13.58
C VAL A 64 7.90 -1.80 -13.42
N SER A 65 8.76 -2.24 -14.32
CA SER A 65 10.16 -1.83 -14.40
C SER A 65 10.51 -1.40 -15.80
N GLN A 66 11.01 -0.18 -15.92
CA GLN A 66 11.51 0.43 -17.15
C GLN A 66 12.94 0.90 -16.91
N ARG A 67 13.79 0.85 -17.95
CA ARG A 67 15.16 1.36 -17.85
C ARG A 67 15.16 2.89 -17.76
N ARG A 68 14.21 3.56 -18.42
CA ARG A 68 13.95 4.99 -18.31
C ARG A 68 12.44 5.21 -18.24
N PRO A 69 11.95 6.22 -17.50
CA PRO A 69 10.52 6.51 -17.40
C PRO A 69 9.85 6.83 -18.74
N SER A 70 10.64 7.21 -19.75
CA SER A 70 10.18 7.49 -21.12
C SER A 70 10.25 6.30 -22.08
N ASP A 71 10.63 5.10 -21.62
CA ASP A 71 10.74 3.94 -22.50
C ASP A 71 9.36 3.33 -22.77
N ASP A 72 9.01 3.07 -24.04
CA ASP A 72 7.71 2.45 -24.41
C ASP A 72 7.60 0.96 -24.03
N ASN A 73 8.68 0.37 -23.52
CA ASN A 73 8.76 -1.03 -23.14
C ASN A 73 9.29 -1.17 -21.71
N GLY A 74 8.79 -2.16 -21.01
CA GLY A 74 9.20 -2.50 -19.65
C GLY A 74 8.86 -3.94 -19.32
N THR A 75 9.08 -4.30 -18.07
CA THR A 75 8.67 -5.59 -17.51
C THR A 75 7.56 -5.37 -16.51
N LEU A 76 6.46 -6.10 -16.66
CA LEU A 76 5.44 -6.24 -15.63
C LEU A 76 5.72 -7.52 -14.84
N ARG A 77 5.73 -7.41 -13.51
CA ARG A 77 5.90 -8.53 -12.60
C ARG A 77 4.74 -8.54 -11.61
N LEU A 78 4.17 -9.72 -11.41
CA LEU A 78 3.36 -10.01 -10.22
C LEU A 78 4.31 -10.01 -9.01
N PHE A 79 4.32 -8.92 -8.25
CA PHE A 79 5.21 -8.73 -7.12
C PHE A 79 4.74 -9.55 -5.91
N PHE A 80 3.43 -9.60 -5.67
CA PHE A 80 2.80 -10.43 -4.66
C PHE A 80 1.44 -10.89 -5.17
N LEU A 81 1.14 -12.19 -5.06
CA LEU A 81 -0.18 -12.74 -5.34
C LEU A 81 -0.99 -12.76 -4.05
N GLY A 82 -2.13 -12.07 -4.04
CA GLY A 82 -3.02 -12.04 -2.88
C GLY A 82 -3.55 -13.42 -2.51
N ASP A 83 -3.87 -13.58 -1.23
CA ASP A 83 -4.54 -14.74 -0.68
C ASP A 83 -5.67 -14.30 0.27
N VAL A 84 -6.40 -15.24 0.86
CA VAL A 84 -7.56 -14.89 1.72
C VAL A 84 -7.19 -14.06 2.95
N ALA A 85 -5.93 -14.14 3.42
CA ALA A 85 -5.43 -13.34 4.53
C ALA A 85 -4.88 -11.98 4.09
N HIS A 86 -4.47 -11.87 2.81
CA HIS A 86 -3.88 -10.68 2.20
C HIS A 86 -4.66 -10.32 0.93
N THR A 87 -5.89 -9.83 1.10
CA THR A 87 -6.82 -9.50 0.00
C THR A 87 -7.47 -8.16 0.24
N GLY A 88 -7.92 -7.51 -0.84
CA GLY A 88 -8.45 -6.15 -0.75
C GLY A 88 -7.34 -5.11 -0.59
N LEU A 89 -6.10 -5.42 -0.98
CA LEU A 89 -5.03 -4.42 -0.96
C LEU A 89 -5.42 -3.28 -1.92
N ASP A 90 -5.55 -2.08 -1.37
CA ASP A 90 -6.02 -0.90 -2.10
C ASP A 90 -4.92 0.15 -2.17
N ASN A 91 -4.56 0.77 -1.05
CA ASN A 91 -3.55 1.82 -1.04
C ASN A 91 -2.14 1.29 -0.79
N LEU A 92 -1.13 2.03 -1.26
CA LEU A 92 0.26 1.71 -0.99
C LEU A 92 1.14 2.96 -0.88
N ALA A 93 2.21 2.85 -0.10
CA ALA A 93 3.24 3.87 -0.01
C ALA A 93 4.60 3.30 0.39
N PHE A 94 5.67 3.91 -0.10
CA PHE A 94 7.03 3.57 0.32
C PHE A 94 7.37 4.25 1.65
N LEU A 95 7.56 3.43 2.70
CA LEU A 95 8.07 3.87 3.99
C LEU A 95 9.57 4.22 3.91
N THR A 96 10.31 3.46 3.10
CA THR A 96 11.70 3.73 2.73
C THR A 96 11.87 3.36 1.25
N LYS A 97 13.07 3.48 0.68
CA LYS A 97 13.31 3.05 -0.72
C LYS A 97 13.02 1.57 -1.03
N ASP A 98 13.10 0.71 -0.01
CA ASP A 98 12.95 -0.75 -0.19
C ASP A 98 11.74 -1.32 0.54
N HIS A 99 11.08 -0.54 1.39
CA HIS A 99 9.96 -1.01 2.20
C HIS A 99 8.67 -0.37 1.71
N LEU A 100 7.82 -1.18 1.11
CA LEU A 100 6.49 -0.82 0.61
C LEU A 100 5.45 -1.22 1.65
N VAL A 101 4.63 -0.28 2.08
CA VAL A 101 3.42 -0.58 2.85
C VAL A 101 2.26 -0.68 1.88
N ALA A 102 1.49 -1.76 1.93
CA ALA A 102 0.18 -1.84 1.30
C ALA A 102 -0.87 -2.11 2.38
N VAL A 103 -2.06 -1.56 2.19
CA VAL A 103 -3.14 -1.61 3.16
C VAL A 103 -4.41 -2.15 2.55
N GLU A 104 -5.20 -2.81 3.37
CA GLU A 104 -6.47 -3.38 2.95
C GLU A 104 -7.61 -2.36 3.03
N ASP A 105 -8.48 -2.43 2.02
CA ASP A 105 -9.87 -1.99 2.00
C ASP A 105 -10.71 -3.24 1.70
N ALA A 106 -11.05 -3.99 2.75
CA ALA A 106 -11.93 -5.14 2.61
C ALA A 106 -13.32 -4.80 3.14
N GLY A 107 -14.35 -5.28 2.47
CA GLY A 107 -15.72 -5.11 2.97
C GLY A 107 -16.10 -6.10 4.09
N ASP A 108 -17.18 -5.77 4.81
CA ASP A 108 -17.75 -6.54 5.92
C ASP A 108 -17.96 -8.04 5.64
N GLY A 109 -18.26 -8.39 4.38
CA GLY A 109 -18.39 -9.78 3.94
C GLY A 109 -17.11 -10.57 4.15
N LEU A 110 -15.97 -10.04 3.70
CA LEU A 110 -14.67 -10.65 3.93
C LEU A 110 -14.29 -10.62 5.40
N HIS A 111 -14.53 -9.51 6.09
CA HIS A 111 -14.23 -9.40 7.52
C HIS A 111 -14.90 -10.50 8.33
N THR A 112 -16.18 -10.77 8.05
CA THR A 112 -16.95 -11.85 8.66
C THR A 112 -16.39 -13.22 8.30
N GLN A 113 -16.09 -13.46 7.01
CA GLN A 113 -15.61 -14.76 6.53
C GLN A 113 -14.23 -15.13 7.06
N ARG A 114 -13.33 -14.14 7.22
CA ARG A 114 -11.96 -14.35 7.72
C ARG A 114 -11.81 -14.10 9.22
N ASN A 115 -12.86 -13.58 9.87
CA ASN A 115 -12.84 -13.13 11.26
C ASN A 115 -11.65 -12.19 11.57
N ALA A 116 -11.39 -11.25 10.67
CA ALA A 116 -10.35 -10.25 10.80
C ALA A 116 -10.70 -8.98 10.02
N LEU A 117 -10.30 -7.85 10.57
CA LEU A 117 -10.43 -6.50 10.03
C LEU A 117 -9.20 -6.11 9.20
N ASP A 118 -9.26 -4.95 8.55
CA ASP A 118 -8.20 -4.48 7.66
C ASP A 118 -6.87 -4.24 8.36
N SER A 119 -5.81 -4.58 7.63
CA SER A 119 -4.45 -4.54 8.10
C SER A 119 -3.53 -3.77 7.15
N ALA A 120 -2.42 -3.28 7.69
CA ALA A 120 -1.29 -2.81 6.88
C ALA A 120 -0.18 -3.85 6.88
N TYR A 121 0.38 -4.09 5.71
CA TYR A 121 1.43 -5.07 5.47
C TYR A 121 2.66 -4.40 4.88
N LEU A 122 3.83 -4.71 5.45
CA LEU A 122 5.13 -4.26 4.98
C LEU A 122 5.77 -5.33 4.09
N PHE A 123 6.10 -4.92 2.87
CA PHE A 123 6.80 -5.71 1.87
C PHE A 123 8.21 -5.16 1.67
N ASP A 124 9.19 -6.05 1.52
CA ASP A 124 10.52 -5.67 1.03
C ASP A 124 10.54 -5.82 -0.50
N ALA A 125 10.74 -4.71 -1.20
CA ALA A 125 10.75 -4.62 -2.67
C ALA A 125 11.86 -5.47 -3.34
N ARG A 126 12.79 -6.02 -2.56
CA ARG A 126 13.88 -6.90 -3.02
C ARG A 126 13.54 -8.38 -2.84
N THR A 127 12.51 -8.70 -2.07
CA THR A 127 12.12 -10.08 -1.76
C THR A 127 11.39 -10.73 -2.92
N ASP A 128 11.66 -12.02 -3.14
CA ASP A 128 10.92 -12.85 -4.09
C ASP A 128 9.75 -13.53 -3.38
N TYR A 129 8.56 -12.95 -3.49
CA TYR A 129 7.34 -13.48 -2.90
C TYR A 129 6.72 -14.65 -3.69
N SER A 130 7.35 -15.11 -4.78
CA SER A 130 6.95 -16.38 -5.40
C SER A 130 7.31 -17.59 -4.52
N ASN A 131 8.26 -17.41 -3.59
CA ASN A 131 8.54 -18.38 -2.54
C ASN A 131 7.56 -18.19 -1.38
N PRO A 132 6.69 -19.16 -1.06
CA PRO A 132 5.69 -19.03 0.00
C PRO A 132 6.28 -18.88 1.40
N ALA A 133 7.57 -19.20 1.61
CA ALA A 133 8.26 -18.92 2.87
C ALA A 133 8.46 -17.42 3.13
N ASN A 134 8.40 -16.59 2.07
CA ASN A 134 8.48 -15.15 2.17
C ASN A 134 7.06 -14.59 2.31
N GLN A 135 6.74 -14.07 3.49
CA GLN A 135 5.45 -13.44 3.79
C GLN A 135 5.66 -11.98 4.14
N PRO A 136 4.72 -11.08 3.80
CA PRO A 136 4.80 -9.70 4.28
C PRO A 136 4.62 -9.65 5.80
N ILE A 137 5.12 -8.58 6.40
CA ILE A 137 5.01 -8.38 7.85
C ILE A 137 3.75 -7.54 8.11
N ARG A 138 2.81 -8.05 8.89
CA ARG A 138 1.70 -7.23 9.38
C ARG A 138 2.22 -6.20 10.39
N ILE A 139 2.08 -4.92 10.07
CA ILE A 139 2.57 -3.81 10.91
C ILE A 139 1.45 -3.02 11.60
N LEU A 140 0.22 -3.13 11.11
CA LEU A 140 -0.96 -2.54 11.72
C LEU A 140 -2.13 -3.50 11.56
N ALA A 141 -2.93 -3.63 12.60
CA ALA A 141 -4.26 -4.22 12.55
C ALA A 141 -5.22 -3.18 13.09
N GLN A 142 -6.10 -2.66 12.24
CA GLN A 142 -6.98 -1.56 12.61
C GLN A 142 -8.30 -2.13 13.14
N GLY A 143 -8.83 -1.50 14.19
CA GLY A 143 -10.17 -1.77 14.68
C GLY A 143 -11.16 -0.77 14.09
N ARG A 144 -12.46 -1.06 14.20
CA ARG A 144 -13.49 -0.06 13.92
C ARG A 144 -13.45 1.06 14.96
N ASP A 145 -13.59 2.30 14.51
CA ASP A 145 -13.94 3.40 15.41
C ASP A 145 -15.45 3.38 15.74
N ALA A 146 -15.92 4.36 16.50
CA ALA A 146 -17.31 4.38 16.96
C ALA A 146 -18.30 4.48 15.79
N SER A 147 -18.00 5.32 14.79
CA SER A 147 -18.84 5.53 13.62
C SER A 147 -18.88 4.28 12.73
N ALA A 148 -17.72 3.68 12.44
CA ALA A 148 -17.62 2.42 11.71
C ALA A 148 -18.33 1.27 12.45
N THR A 149 -18.25 1.25 13.78
CA THR A 149 -18.96 0.25 14.61
C THR A 149 -20.48 0.39 14.48
N ILE A 150 -21.01 1.62 14.43
CA ILE A 150 -22.45 1.85 14.28
C ILE A 150 -22.93 1.41 12.89
N ASP A 151 -22.17 1.72 11.84
CA ASP A 151 -22.52 1.32 10.47
C ASP A 151 -22.48 -0.20 10.27
N ALA A 152 -21.47 -0.89 10.79
CA ALA A 152 -21.38 -2.36 10.72
C ALA A 152 -22.62 -3.08 11.31
N HIS A 153 -23.38 -2.42 12.19
CA HIS A 153 -24.60 -2.95 12.80
C HIS A 153 -25.89 -2.33 12.24
N THR A 154 -25.81 -1.38 11.30
CA THR A 154 -26.95 -0.64 10.77
C THR A 154 -26.96 -0.71 9.24
N PRO A 155 -27.67 -1.69 8.65
CA PRO A 155 -27.72 -1.83 7.20
C PRO A 155 -28.18 -0.54 6.50
N GLY A 156 -27.40 -0.08 5.53
CA GLY A 156 -27.77 1.00 4.62
C GLY A 156 -27.27 2.41 4.96
N LEU A 157 -26.29 2.58 5.85
CA LEU A 157 -25.60 3.87 6.00
C LEU A 157 -24.46 4.06 4.98
N GLY A 158 -24.00 2.99 4.35
CA GLY A 158 -23.29 3.05 3.05
C GLY A 158 -21.77 3.12 3.14
N ASN A 159 -21.17 2.83 4.29
CA ASN A 159 -19.71 2.67 4.46
C ASN A 159 -19.32 1.23 4.85
N ASP A 160 -20.19 0.26 4.54
CA ASP A 160 -20.00 -1.20 4.71
C ASP A 160 -19.36 -1.64 6.03
N GLY A 161 -19.56 -0.86 7.10
CA GLY A 161 -19.01 -1.13 8.43
C GLY A 161 -17.50 -1.25 8.48
N ASP A 162 -16.78 -0.89 7.42
CA ASP A 162 -15.38 -1.27 7.28
C ASP A 162 -14.47 -0.39 8.15
N ASN A 163 -13.17 -0.73 8.17
CA ASN A 163 -12.19 -0.05 9.00
C ASN A 163 -10.98 0.40 8.17
N GLU A 164 -11.25 0.75 6.90
CA GLU A 164 -10.25 1.00 5.87
C GLU A 164 -9.09 1.84 6.41
N ILE A 165 -7.87 1.42 6.07
CA ILE A 165 -6.70 2.28 6.20
C ILE A 165 -6.46 2.88 4.82
N THR A 166 -6.52 4.20 4.70
CA THR A 166 -6.43 4.89 3.39
C THR A 166 -5.05 4.88 2.78
N GLY A 167 -4.07 4.36 3.50
CA GLY A 167 -2.67 4.38 3.13
C GLY A 167 -1.79 5.12 4.13
N PHE A 168 -0.51 5.04 3.83
CA PHE A 168 0.53 5.72 4.59
C PHE A 168 1.01 6.93 3.78
N HIS A 169 1.34 8.02 4.47
CA HIS A 169 1.99 9.17 3.86
C HIS A 169 3.33 9.44 4.52
N VAL A 170 4.40 9.43 3.74
CA VAL A 170 5.77 9.69 4.21
C VAL A 170 6.34 10.87 3.46
N SER A 171 6.63 11.95 4.18
CA SER A 171 6.99 13.23 3.56
C SER A 171 7.92 14.08 4.44
N ASP A 172 8.85 14.79 3.79
CA ASP A 172 9.65 15.87 4.39
C ASP A 172 9.04 17.26 4.18
N GLY A 173 7.83 17.31 3.60
CA GLY A 173 7.06 18.54 3.37
C GLY A 173 7.52 19.38 2.18
N ASP A 174 8.42 18.89 1.32
CA ASP A 174 8.89 19.65 0.16
C ASP A 174 7.81 19.74 -0.95
N PRO A 175 7.26 20.94 -1.24
CA PRO A 175 6.19 21.11 -2.21
C PRO A 175 6.69 21.27 -3.66
N THR A 176 8.00 21.20 -3.90
CA THR A 176 8.58 21.39 -5.23
C THR A 176 8.48 20.11 -6.08
N PRO A 177 8.72 20.17 -7.40
CA PRO A 177 8.81 18.96 -8.22
C PRO A 177 9.86 17.95 -7.74
N ASN A 178 10.88 18.40 -7.00
CA ASN A 178 11.90 17.51 -6.42
C ASN A 178 11.41 16.78 -5.16
N GLY A 179 10.24 17.15 -4.62
CA GLY A 179 9.59 16.54 -3.46
C GLY A 179 8.43 15.60 -3.80
N ILE A 180 8.11 15.41 -5.09
CA ILE A 180 7.06 14.47 -5.50
C ILE A 180 7.39 13.04 -5.06
N LEU A 181 6.35 12.27 -4.72
CA LEU A 181 6.47 10.88 -4.29
C LEU A 181 7.32 10.05 -5.28
N GLY A 182 8.35 9.38 -4.75
CA GLY A 182 9.32 8.61 -5.54
C GLY A 182 10.56 9.39 -6.00
N ALA A 183 10.58 10.73 -5.92
CA ALA A 183 11.73 11.54 -6.31
C ALA A 183 12.90 11.45 -5.32
N ARG A 184 12.61 11.28 -4.03
CA ARG A 184 13.61 11.24 -2.94
C ARG A 184 13.49 9.96 -2.15
N ASN A 185 14.60 9.56 -1.54
CA ASN A 185 14.62 8.51 -0.52
C ASN A 185 13.93 9.00 0.76
N PRO A 186 12.84 8.33 1.20
CA PRO A 186 12.27 8.60 2.51
C PRO A 186 13.23 8.16 3.60
N HIS A 187 13.38 9.00 4.62
CA HIS A 187 14.17 8.73 5.82
C HIS A 187 13.25 8.86 7.06
N PRO A 188 12.26 7.95 7.21
CA PRO A 188 11.27 8.07 8.27
C PRO A 188 11.97 8.19 9.62
N PHE A 189 11.44 9.06 10.48
CA PHE A 189 11.87 9.24 11.86
C PHE A 189 13.22 9.94 12.09
N ASP A 190 13.83 10.55 11.07
CA ASP A 190 15.07 11.34 11.21
C ASP A 190 14.84 12.76 11.77
N GLY A 191 13.59 13.12 12.08
CA GLY A 191 13.17 14.44 12.56
C GLY A 191 12.78 15.42 11.45
N LYS A 192 13.13 15.14 10.19
CA LYS A 192 12.70 15.91 9.02
C LYS A 192 11.51 15.24 8.32
N TRP A 193 11.57 13.92 8.16
CA TRP A 193 10.48 13.14 7.57
C TRP A 193 9.46 12.72 8.62
N ARG A 194 8.19 12.84 8.25
CA ARG A 194 7.04 12.45 9.07
C ARG A 194 6.28 11.32 8.40
N VAL A 195 5.69 10.45 9.21
CA VAL A 195 4.93 9.29 8.76
C VAL A 195 3.52 9.41 9.32
N PHE A 196 2.53 9.36 8.43
CA PHE A 196 1.13 9.38 8.79
C PHE A 196 0.41 8.17 8.22
N TYR A 197 -0.69 7.79 8.85
CA TYR A 197 -1.73 6.98 8.23
C TYR A 197 -3.10 7.53 8.64
N THR A 198 -4.10 7.28 7.81
CA THR A 198 -5.47 7.69 8.10
C THR A 198 -6.35 6.44 8.12
N GLN A 199 -7.20 6.35 9.14
CA GLN A 199 -8.34 5.44 9.13
C GLN A 199 -9.49 6.14 8.41
N GLN A 200 -10.13 5.52 7.42
CA GLN A 200 -11.35 6.02 6.78
C GLN A 200 -12.58 5.21 7.19
N HIS A 201 -13.72 5.53 6.57
CA HIS A 201 -15.01 4.83 6.74
C HIS A 201 -15.56 4.88 8.17
N GLY A 202 -15.25 5.98 8.88
CA GLY A 202 -15.75 6.27 10.22
C GLY A 202 -15.47 7.72 10.62
N ASP A 203 -14.73 7.90 11.72
CA ASP A 203 -14.35 9.21 12.27
C ASP A 203 -13.26 9.91 11.44
N ASN A 204 -12.62 9.19 10.50
CA ASN A 204 -11.57 9.70 9.61
C ASN A 204 -10.30 10.19 10.33
N ASN A 205 -9.90 9.48 11.38
CA ASN A 205 -8.78 9.87 12.22
C ASN A 205 -7.44 9.71 11.49
N THR A 206 -6.64 10.77 11.48
CA THR A 206 -5.26 10.75 10.98
C THR A 206 -4.29 10.67 12.14
N TRP A 207 -3.37 9.72 12.06
CA TRP A 207 -2.37 9.45 13.08
C TRP A 207 -0.99 9.76 12.54
N GLU A 208 -0.14 10.32 13.40
CA GLU A 208 1.30 10.39 13.15
C GLU A 208 1.99 9.22 13.86
N ILE A 209 2.83 8.50 13.14
CA ILE A 209 3.70 7.48 13.73
C ILE A 209 4.99 8.16 14.17
N ILE A 210 5.29 8.07 15.46
CA ILE A 210 6.52 8.59 16.05
C ILE A 210 7.35 7.44 16.63
N PRO A 211 8.69 7.56 16.67
CA PRO A 211 9.53 6.59 17.38
C PRO A 211 9.13 6.45 18.84
N ASN A 212 9.22 5.24 19.37
CA ASN A 212 9.09 5.04 20.80
C ASN A 212 10.28 5.70 21.52
N PRO A 213 10.06 6.78 22.31
CA PRO A 213 11.14 7.50 22.97
C PRO A 213 11.92 6.61 23.94
N HIS A 214 11.31 5.55 24.47
CA HIS A 214 11.92 4.63 25.43
C HIS A 214 12.80 3.54 24.79
N VAL A 215 12.70 3.33 23.47
CA VAL A 215 13.60 2.41 22.73
C VAL A 215 14.80 3.16 22.16
N ALA A 216 14.63 4.45 21.81
CA ALA A 216 15.68 5.29 21.25
C ALA A 216 16.86 5.56 22.23
N GLU A 217 16.64 5.41 23.54
CA GLU A 217 17.71 5.51 24.55
C GLU A 217 18.57 4.23 24.67
N GLY A 218 18.03 3.06 24.33
CA GLY A 218 18.72 1.77 24.49
C GLY A 218 19.84 1.50 23.48
N VAL A 219 19.87 2.21 22.35
CA VAL A 219 20.86 2.02 21.28
C VAL A 219 22.09 2.94 21.46
N LYS A 220 22.02 3.94 22.35
CA LYS A 220 23.16 4.85 22.62
C LYS A 220 24.15 4.33 23.68
N GLY A 221 23.92 3.16 24.26
CA GLY A 221 24.74 2.58 25.34
C GLY A 221 25.80 1.55 24.91
N GLY A 222 25.80 1.11 23.65
CA GLY A 222 26.76 0.15 23.11
C GLY A 222 27.76 0.83 22.19
N GLN A 223 28.64 1.67 22.75
CA GLN A 223 29.90 1.96 22.06
C GLN A 223 30.81 0.76 22.25
N ASP A 224 31.03 0.03 21.17
CA ASP A 224 32.13 -0.93 21.00
C ASP A 224 33.43 -0.24 21.39
N LYS A 225 33.83 -0.43 22.65
CA LYS A 225 35.23 -0.57 23.00
C LYS A 225 35.50 -2.05 22.85
N ASP A 226 36.28 -2.37 21.84
CA ASP A 226 37.34 -3.38 21.84
C ASP A 226 37.60 -3.73 20.37
N ASP A 227 38.71 -3.21 19.84
CA ASP A 227 39.59 -3.87 18.86
C ASP A 227 40.71 -2.86 18.47
N GLU A 228 41.59 -2.60 19.43
CA GLU A 228 43.02 -2.39 19.15
C GLU A 228 43.74 -3.63 19.67
N ASP A 229 44.16 -4.50 18.75
CA ASP A 229 45.44 -5.26 18.75
C ASP A 229 45.59 -6.05 17.42
#